data_AF-E6WW34-F1
#
_entry.id   AF-E6WW34-F1
#
_cell.length_a   1.000
_cell.length_b   1.000
_cell.length_c   1.000
_cell.angle_alpha   90.00
_cell.angle_beta   90.00
_cell.angle_gamma   90.00
#
_symmetry.space_group_name_H-M   'P 1'
#
loop_
_entity.id
_entity.type
_entity.pdbx_description
1 polymer ?
#
loop_
_entity_poly.entity_id
_entity_poly.type
_entity_poly.pdbx_seq_one_letter_code
_entity_poly.pdbx_strand_id
1 'polypeptide(L)'
;MDNKAAIDAELKRLEQLIPGLKDQGDEAAALERFAEASAPLTRNAPAEHEAYITQRLQCMLVEAGLVAGSPEGEPCARGEDAAPPDTPRGDEG
;
A
#
# COMPACT_ATOMS: atom_id res chain seq x y z
N MET A 1 15.11 4.78 6.76
CA MET A 1 13.70 5.20 6.57
C MET A 1 13.00 4.85 7.86
N ASP A 2 12.92 5.80 8.78
CA ASP A 2 12.87 5.45 10.21
C ASP A 2 11.70 6.11 10.93
N ASN A 3 10.82 6.80 10.19
CA ASN A 3 9.66 7.49 10.73
C ASN A 3 8.51 7.46 9.72
N LYS A 4 7.27 7.34 10.23
CA LYS A 4 6.02 7.36 9.47
C LYS A 4 5.96 8.50 8.45
N ALA A 5 6.44 9.69 8.79
CA ALA A 5 6.43 10.83 7.85
C ALA A 5 7.29 10.59 6.58
N ALA A 6 8.43 9.91 6.71
CA ALA A 6 9.27 9.56 5.57
C ALA A 6 8.63 8.45 4.72
N ILE A 7 7.94 7.52 5.37
CA ILE A 7 7.17 6.46 4.71
C ILE A 7 6.01 7.07 3.91
N ASP A 8 5.20 7.93 4.54
CA ASP A 8 4.11 8.66 3.89
C ASP A 8 4.60 9.49 2.68
N ALA A 9 5.73 10.19 2.81
CA ALA A 9 6.30 10.97 1.72
C ALA A 9 6.65 10.10 0.51
N GLU A 10 7.23 8.93 0.75
CA GLU A 10 7.62 8.03 -0.34
C GLU A 10 6.42 7.28 -0.92
N LEU A 11 5.42 6.91 -0.10
CA LEU A 11 4.13 6.40 -0.58
C LEU A 11 3.43 7.41 -1.48
N LYS A 12 3.42 8.70 -1.10
CA LYS A 12 2.84 9.76 -1.92
C LYS A 12 3.58 9.95 -3.25
N ARG A 13 4.90 9.81 -3.26
CA ARG A 13 5.69 9.85 -4.49
C ARG A 13 5.34 8.68 -5.43
N LEU A 14 5.15 7.49 -4.88
CA LEU A 14 4.71 6.31 -5.65
C LEU A 14 3.33 6.52 -6.25
N GLU A 15 2.38 7.09 -5.49
CA GLU A 15 1.04 7.42 -5.99
C GLU A 15 1.10 8.35 -7.21
N GLN A 16 1.99 9.34 -7.20
CA GLN A 16 2.18 10.25 -8.34
C GLN A 16 2.88 9.61 -9.54
N LEU A 17 3.62 8.51 -9.36
CA LEU A 17 4.30 7.80 -10.46
C LEU A 17 3.33 6.94 -11.28
N ILE A 18 2.33 6.34 -10.63
CA ILE A 18 1.34 5.43 -11.23
C ILE A 18 0.73 5.94 -12.55
N PRO A 19 0.18 7.17 -12.65
CA PRO A 19 -0.42 7.64 -13.89
C PRO A 19 0.59 7.70 -15.04
N GLY A 20 1.84 8.07 -14.76
CA GLY A 20 2.91 8.08 -15.76
C GLY A 20 3.32 6.67 -16.20
N LEU A 21 3.25 5.68 -15.30
CA LEU A 21 3.49 4.28 -15.64
C LEU A 21 2.36 3.70 -16.51
N LYS A 22 1.11 4.07 -16.22
CA LYS A 22 -0.07 3.66 -17.01
C LYS A 22 -0.07 4.24 -18.42
N ASP A 23 0.40 5.47 -18.61
CA ASP A 23 0.45 6.14 -19.91
C ASP A 23 1.33 5.38 -20.93
N GLN A 24 2.28 4.57 -20.45
CA GLN A 24 3.15 3.75 -21.30
C GLN A 24 2.44 2.53 -21.92
N GLY A 25 1.22 2.21 -21.49
CA GLY A 25 0.35 1.21 -22.12
C GLY A 25 0.68 -0.26 -21.83
N ASP A 26 1.73 -0.54 -21.04
CA ASP A 26 2.12 -1.89 -20.67
C ASP A 26 1.96 -2.09 -19.15
N GLU A 27 0.92 -2.83 -18.76
CA GLU A 27 0.58 -3.09 -17.35
C GLU A 27 1.71 -3.85 -16.62
N ALA A 28 2.31 -4.83 -17.27
CA ALA A 28 3.39 -5.62 -16.68
C ALA A 28 4.63 -4.75 -16.40
N ALA A 29 5.01 -3.89 -17.34
CA ALA A 29 6.10 -2.94 -17.15
C ALA A 29 5.76 -1.86 -16.11
N ALA A 30 4.49 -1.44 -16.02
CA ALA A 30 4.04 -0.52 -14.97
C ALA A 30 4.16 -1.16 -13.57
N LEU A 31 3.76 -2.43 -13.44
CA LEU A 31 3.90 -3.20 -12.20
C LEU A 31 5.37 -3.42 -11.81
N GLU A 32 6.21 -3.80 -12.77
CA GLU A 32 7.65 -3.99 -12.52
C GLU A 32 8.31 -2.70 -12.03
N ARG A 33 8.09 -1.58 -12.72
CA ARG A 33 8.63 -0.28 -12.31
C ARG A 33 8.10 0.18 -10.95
N PHE A 34 6.83 -0.10 -10.65
CA PHE A 34 6.26 0.20 -9.35
C PHE A 34 6.89 -0.67 -8.24
N ALA A 35 7.13 -1.96 -8.52
CA ALA A 35 7.81 -2.86 -7.59
C ALA A 35 9.26 -2.41 -7.32
N GLU A 36 10.00 -2.00 -8.35
CA GLU A 36 11.35 -1.44 -8.20
C GLU A 36 11.35 -0.16 -7.36
N ALA A 37 10.40 0.75 -7.62
CA ALA A 37 10.30 2.01 -6.90
C ALA A 37 9.86 1.82 -5.43
N SER A 38 9.08 0.79 -5.14
CA SER A 38 8.61 0.45 -3.78
C SER A 38 9.53 -0.50 -3.01
N ALA A 39 10.49 -1.15 -3.68
CA ALA A 39 11.51 -1.99 -3.05
C ALA A 39 12.24 -1.35 -1.84
N PRO A 40 12.64 -0.06 -1.85
CA PRO A 40 13.26 0.55 -0.67
C PRO A 40 12.32 0.64 0.53
N LEU A 41 11.02 0.83 0.30
CA LEU A 41 10.00 0.87 1.35
C LEU A 41 9.79 -0.52 1.95
N THR A 42 9.66 -1.57 1.14
CA THR A 42 9.44 -2.93 1.65
C THR A 42 10.70 -3.54 2.27
N ARG A 43 11.89 -3.25 1.74
CA ARG A 43 13.15 -3.81 2.23
C ARG A 43 13.68 -3.15 3.51
N ASN A 44 13.39 -1.86 3.70
CA ASN A 44 13.86 -1.09 4.86
C ASN A 44 12.71 -0.68 5.79
N ALA A 45 11.50 -1.22 5.59
CA ALA A 45 10.37 -0.94 6.47
C ALA A 45 10.70 -1.40 7.90
N PRO A 46 10.44 -0.57 8.92
CA PRO A 46 10.33 -1.08 10.27
C PRO A 46 9.13 -2.02 10.36
N ALA A 47 9.26 -3.11 11.11
CA ALA A 47 8.20 -4.13 11.24
C ALA A 47 6.86 -3.55 11.71
N GLU A 48 6.89 -2.49 12.53
CA GLU A 48 5.69 -1.76 12.98
C GLU A 48 4.89 -1.12 11.82
N HIS A 49 5.55 -0.80 10.70
CA HIS A 49 4.92 -0.15 9.55
C HIS A 49 4.83 -1.04 8.31
N GLU A 50 5.34 -2.27 8.35
CA GLU A 50 5.34 -3.20 7.21
C GLU A 50 3.91 -3.49 6.71
N ALA A 51 2.98 -3.77 7.63
CA ALA A 51 1.58 -4.02 7.30
C ALA A 51 0.90 -2.79 6.68
N TYR A 52 1.17 -1.60 7.23
CA TYR A 52 0.66 -0.33 6.71
C TYR A 52 1.19 -0.04 5.29
N ILE A 53 2.49 -0.21 5.07
CA ILE A 53 3.14 -0.02 3.77
C ILE A 53 2.55 -0.99 2.75
N THR A 54 2.47 -2.28 3.08
CA THR A 54 1.98 -3.33 2.18
C THR A 54 0.54 -3.08 1.78
N GLN A 55 -0.33 -2.76 2.75
CA GLN A 55 -1.73 -2.42 2.49
C GLN A 55 -1.83 -1.19 1.57
N ARG A 56 -1.05 -0.13 1.82
CA ARG A 56 -1.15 1.10 1.03
C ARG A 56 -0.62 0.93 -0.39
N LEU A 57 0.45 0.16 -0.58
CA LEU A 57 0.96 -0.22 -1.91
C LEU A 57 -0.08 -1.01 -2.70
N GLN A 58 -0.72 -2.01 -2.08
CA GLN A 58 -1.75 -2.80 -2.73
C GLN A 58 -2.96 -1.94 -3.12
N CYS A 59 -3.39 -1.04 -2.24
CA CYS A 59 -4.48 -0.13 -2.54
C CYS A 59 -4.18 0.81 -3.70
N MET A 60 -2.97 1.37 -3.76
CA MET A 60 -2.56 2.20 -4.89
C MET A 60 -2.65 1.44 -6.22
N LEU A 61 -2.23 0.17 -6.26
CA LEU A 61 -2.32 -0.67 -7.46
C LEU A 61 -3.75 -1.00 -7.87
N VAL A 62 -4.64 -1.23 -6.90
CA VAL A 62 -6.07 -1.49 -7.14
C VAL A 62 -6.79 -0.21 -7.61
N GLU A 63 -6.54 0.94 -6.96
CA GLU A 63 -7.07 2.25 -7.40
C GLU A 63 -6.57 2.61 -8.81
N ALA A 64 -5.34 2.20 -9.14
CA ALA A 64 -4.78 2.33 -10.48
C ALA A 64 -5.40 1.35 -11.50
N GLY A 65 -6.09 0.30 -11.05
CA GLY A 65 -6.57 -0.79 -11.90
C GLY A 65 -5.44 -1.64 -12.49
N LEU A 66 -4.24 -1.61 -11.89
CA LEU A 66 -3.09 -2.44 -12.29
C LEU A 66 -3.14 -3.85 -11.70
N VAL A 67 -3.93 -4.04 -10.64
CA VAL A 67 -4.18 -5.33 -10.00
C VAL A 67 -5.67 -5.47 -9.76
N ALA A 68 -6.22 -6.67 -9.98
CA ALA A 68 -7.59 -6.97 -9.60
C ALA A 68 -7.74 -6.84 -8.08
N GLY A 69 -8.65 -5.97 -7.62
CA GLY A 69 -8.95 -5.85 -6.20
C GLY A 69 -9.35 -7.21 -5.64
N SER A 70 -8.70 -7.64 -4.55
CA SER A 70 -9.15 -8.83 -3.83
C SER A 70 -10.56 -8.58 -3.27
N PRO A 71 -11.50 -9.51 -3.45
CA PRO A 71 -12.83 -9.42 -2.83
C PRO A 71 -12.85 -9.74 -1.33
N GLU A 72 -11.71 -10.07 -0.72
CA GLU A 72 -11.61 -10.50 0.67
C GLU A 72 -10.48 -9.76 1.39
N GLY A 73 -10.84 -8.96 2.40
CA GLY A 73 -9.94 -8.15 3.21
C GLY A 73 -10.25 -6.67 3.02
N GLU A 74 -10.49 -5.96 4.13
CA GLU A 74 -11.01 -4.59 4.24
C GLU A 74 -10.90 -3.68 2.99
N PRO A 75 -11.96 -2.89 2.68
CA PRO A 75 -11.87 -1.88 1.62
C PRO A 75 -10.65 -1.02 1.87
N CYS A 76 -9.97 -0.63 0.80
CA CYS A 76 -8.84 0.28 0.84
C CYS A 76 -9.19 1.58 1.54
N ALA A 77 -9.09 1.60 2.87
CA ALA A 77 -9.41 2.74 3.68
C ALA A 77 -8.36 3.79 3.35
N ARG A 78 -8.82 4.91 2.78
CA ARG A 78 -7.98 6.07 2.52
C ARG A 78 -7.58 6.66 3.87
N GLY A 79 -6.45 6.21 4.42
CA GLY A 79 -5.60 6.90 5.39
C GLY A 79 -6.19 7.34 6.75
N GLU A 80 -7.49 7.28 6.98
CA GLU A 80 -8.13 7.88 8.17
C GLU A 80 -9.15 6.94 8.85
N ASP A 81 -9.55 5.84 8.21
CA ASP A 81 -10.62 4.93 8.67
C ASP A 81 -10.12 3.50 8.92
N ALA A 82 -8.81 3.30 9.05
CA ALA A 82 -8.28 2.03 9.54
C ALA A 82 -8.64 1.91 11.02
N ALA A 83 -9.85 1.43 11.30
CA ALA A 83 -10.25 1.04 12.64
C ALA A 83 -9.15 0.12 13.22
N PRO A 84 -8.75 0.32 14.49
CA PRO A 84 -7.75 -0.54 15.10
C PRO A 84 -8.24 -2.00 15.02
N PRO A 85 -7.33 -2.98 14.83
CA PRO A 85 -7.72 -4.38 14.77
C PRO A 85 -8.52 -4.71 16.02
N ASP A 86 -9.72 -5.23 15.82
CA ASP A 86 -10.61 -5.72 16.86
C ASP A 86 -9.83 -6.74 17.69
N THR A 87 -9.37 -6.31 18.86
CA THR A 87 -8.73 -7.19 19.83
C THR A 87 -9.79 -8.15 20.34
N PRO A 88 -9.60 -9.48 20.27
CA PRO A 88 -10.57 -10.42 20.80
C PRO A 88 -10.56 -10.29 22.32
N ARG A 89 -11.63 -9.74 22.90
CA ARG A 89 -11.88 -9.86 24.34
C ARG A 89 -13.06 -10.79 24.51
N GLY A 90 -12.76 -12.06 24.75
CA GLY A 90 -13.73 -12.95 25.37
C GLY A 90 -14.15 -12.39 26.73
N ASP A 91 -15.40 -12.62 27.10
CA ASP A 91 -15.79 -12.89 28.49
C ASP A 91 -17.10 -13.67 28.49
N GLU A 92 -17.07 -14.80 29.20
CA GLU A 92 -18.20 -15.69 29.46
C GLU A 92 -19.27 -14.98 30.31
N GLY A 93 -20.53 -15.38 30.13
CA GLY A 93 -21.65 -15.04 31.00
C GLY A 93 -22.68 -16.15 31.00
#